data_AF-A0AAV0HEH0-F1
#
_entry.id   AF-A0AAV0HEH0-F1
#
_cell.length_a   1.000
_cell.length_b   1.000
_cell.length_c   1.000
_cell.angle_alpha   90.00
_cell.angle_beta   90.00
_cell.angle_gamma   90.00
#
_symmetry.space_group_name_H-M   'P 1'
#
loop_
_entity.id
_entity.type
_entity.pdbx_description
1 polymer ?
#
loop_
_entity_poly.entity_id
_entity_poly.type
_entity_poly.pdbx_seq_one_letter_code
_entity_poly.pdbx_strand_id
1 'polypeptide(L)' 'MKDLNKDLSRKLETQTQRLELLAAQSMATENITSRLPEPRSMQENLAYANEGDEVVERVLGWIMKLFPGGPSKRRTNKLL' A
#
# COMPACT_ATOMS: atom_id res chain seq x y z
N MET A 1 4.24 16.58 45.23
CA MET A 1 4.29 16.82 43.77
C MET A 1 5.58 16.29 43.12
N LYS A 2 6.77 16.64 43.63
CA LYS A 2 8.05 16.16 43.06
C LYS A 2 8.19 14.63 43.12
N ASP A 3 7.76 13.99 44.20
CA ASP A 3 7.85 12.53 44.35
C ASP A 3 6.92 11.77 43.40
N LEU A 4 5.70 12.28 43.19
CA LEU A 4 4.77 11.75 42.21
C LEU A 4 5.34 11.85 40.79
N ASN A 5 5.94 12.99 40.44
CA ASN A 5 6.58 13.16 39.14
C ASN A 5 7.73 12.16 38.95
N LYS A 6 8.58 11.98 39.97
CA LYS A 6 9.67 10.99 39.95
C LYS A 6 9.16 9.55 39.76
N ASP A 7 8.06 9.20 40.42
CA ASP A 7 7.41 7.90 40.26
C ASP A 7 6.82 7.72 38.84
N LEU A 8 6.16 8.74 38.32
CA LEU A 8 5.65 8.77 36.95
C LEU A 8 6.77 8.63 35.92
N SER A 9 7.90 9.32 36.10
CA SER A 9 9.06 9.21 35.20
C SER A 9 9.62 7.79 35.17
N ARG A 10 9.78 7.13 36.34
CA ARG A 10 10.25 5.73 36.39
C ARG A 10 9.27 4.77 35.72
N LYS A 11 7.97 4.98 35.92
CA LYS A 11 6.92 4.17 35.29
C LYS A 11 6.93 4.33 33.78
N LEU A 12 7.09 5.56 33.29
CA LEU A 12 7.17 5.87 31.87
C LEU A 12 8.42 5.22 31.25
N GLU A 13 9.58 5.36 31.88
CA GLU A 13 10.82 4.72 31.46
C GLU A 13 10.66 3.18 31.36
N THR A 14 10.06 2.56 32.37
CA THR A 14 9.83 1.10 32.39
C THR A 14 8.88 0.67 31.26
N GLN A 15 7.83 1.46 30.98
CA GLN A 15 6.91 1.16 29.88
C GLN A 15 7.59 1.32 28.52
N THR A 16 8.37 2.38 28.33
CA THR A 16 9.12 2.62 27.09
C THR A 16 10.07 1.48 26.79
N GLN A 17 10.85 1.02 27.77
CA GLN A 17 11.77 -0.12 27.60
C GLN A 17 11.04 -1.40 27.16
N ARG A 18 9.84 -1.65 27.71
CA ARG A 18 9.01 -2.79 27.30
C ARG A 18 8.49 -2.64 25.87
N LEU A 19 8.05 -1.44 25.50
CA LEU A 19 7.58 -1.15 24.14
C LEU A 19 8.71 -1.27 23.12
N GLU A 20 9.89 -0.74 23.42
CA GLU A 20 11.08 -0.85 22.57
C GLU A 20 11.47 -2.32 22.36
N LEU A 21 11.42 -3.14 23.42
CA LEU A 21 11.69 -4.57 23.32
C LEU A 21 10.65 -5.30 22.45
N LEU A 22 9.35 -5.02 22.64
CA LEU A 22 8.28 -5.61 21.84
C LEU A 22 8.37 -5.17 20.37
N ALA A 23 8.69 -3.91 20.11
CA ALA A 23 8.90 -3.39 18.77
C ALA A 23 10.12 -4.03 18.10
N ALA A 24 11.25 -4.16 18.82
CA ALA A 24 12.43 -4.85 18.32
C ALA A 24 12.14 -6.32 18.00
N GLN A 25 11.33 -6.99 18.83
CA GLN A 25 10.86 -8.35 18.55
C GLN A 25 9.95 -8.40 17.32
N SER A 26 8.96 -7.49 17.21
CA SER A 26 8.05 -7.42 16.05
C SER A 26 8.83 -7.22 14.75
N MET A 27 9.77 -6.27 14.73
CA MET A 27 10.59 -5.99 13.56
C MET A 27 11.56 -7.15 13.24
N ALA A 28 12.09 -7.84 14.26
CA ALA A 28 12.92 -9.03 14.04
C ALA A 28 12.10 -10.20 13.46
N THR A 29 10.88 -10.42 13.94
CA THR A 29 9.96 -11.43 13.39
C THR A 29 9.49 -11.08 11.99
N GLU A 30 9.15 -9.82 11.74
CA GLU A 30 8.80 -9.32 10.41
C GLU A 30 9.98 -9.42 9.45
N ASN A 31 11.22 -9.19 9.90
CA ASN A 31 12.41 -9.41 9.09
C ASN A 31 12.56 -10.88 8.68
N ILE A 32 12.34 -11.83 9.60
CA ILE A 32 12.38 -13.26 9.30
C ILE A 32 11.28 -13.64 8.30
N THR A 33 10.06 -13.11 8.45
CA THR A 33 8.96 -13.30 7.51
C THR A 33 9.19 -12.59 6.17
N SER A 34 9.83 -11.42 6.13
CA SER A 34 10.16 -10.68 4.90
C SER A 34 11.26 -11.32 4.06
N ARG A 35 12.10 -12.16 4.69
CA ARG A 35 13.18 -12.90 4.03
C ARG A 35 12.71 -14.23 3.44
N LEU A 36 11.55 -14.72 3.90
CA LEU A 36 10.77 -15.71 3.16
C LEU A 36 9.95 -14.92 2.14
N PRO A 37 10.04 -15.18 0.83
CA PRO A 37 9.09 -14.60 -0.12
C PRO A 37 7.71 -15.20 0.17
N GLU A 38 7.00 -14.59 1.11
CA GLU A 38 5.66 -14.97 1.51
C GLU A 38 4.73 -14.65 0.31
N PRO A 39 3.86 -15.58 -0.13
CA PRO A 39 2.93 -15.37 -1.25
C PRO A 39 1.97 -14.18 -1.06
N ARG A 40 1.90 -13.61 0.16
CA ARG A 40 1.16 -12.37 0.45
C ARG A 40 1.74 -11.14 -0.25
N SER A 41 3.05 -11.06 -0.44
CA SER A 41 3.67 -9.94 -1.16
C SER A 41 3.26 -9.90 -2.64
N MET A 42 3.01 -11.05 -3.26
CA MET A 42 2.44 -11.13 -4.61
C MET A 42 0.95 -10.78 -4.63
N GLN A 43 0.20 -11.16 -3.61
CA GLN A 43 -1.23 -10.85 -3.50
C GLN A 43 -1.50 -9.37 -3.19
N GLU A 44 -0.62 -8.74 -2.42
CA GLU A 44 -0.66 -7.30 -2.11
C GLU A 44 -0.21 -6.47 -3.33
N ASN A 45 0.77 -6.96 -4.10
CA ASN A 45 1.14 -6.36 -5.39
C ASN A 45 0.01 -6.50 -6.44
N LEU A 46 -0.69 -7.64 -6.45
CA LEU A 46 -1.90 -7.83 -7.26
C LEU A 46 -3.06 -6.91 -6.82
N ALA A 47 -3.25 -6.74 -5.51
CA ALA A 47 -4.27 -5.84 -4.97
C ALA A 47 -3.97 -4.36 -5.27
N TYR A 48 -2.70 -3.95 -5.17
CA TYR A 48 -2.25 -2.59 -5.51
C TYR A 48 -2.36 -2.31 -7.02
N ALA A 49 -2.13 -3.33 -7.87
CA ALA A 49 -2.37 -3.24 -9.31
C ALA A 49 -3.87 -3.17 -9.67
N ASN A 50 -4.74 -3.81 -8.89
CA ASN A 50 -6.19 -3.81 -9.11
C ASN A 50 -6.89 -2.53 -8.63
N GLU A 51 -6.38 -1.84 -7.60
CA GLU A 51 -6.99 -0.59 -7.10
C GLU A 51 -6.84 0.58 -8.09
N GLY A 52 -5.77 0.58 -8.89
CA GLY A 52 -5.58 1.53 -9.99
C GLY A 52 -6.46 1.24 -11.22
N ASP A 53 -6.92 0.00 -11.38
CA ASP A 53 -7.68 -0.44 -12.56
C ASP A 53 -9.09 0.18 -12.59
N GLU A 54 -9.73 0.33 -11.43
CA GLU A 54 -11.05 0.98 -11.34
C GLU A 54 -11.03 2.42 -11.87
N VAL A 55 -9.94 3.15 -11.61
CA VAL A 55 -9.78 4.53 -12.09
C VAL A 55 -9.54 4.52 -13.60
N VAL A 56 -8.71 3.59 -14.08
CA VAL A 56 -8.42 3.41 -15.51
C VAL A 56 -9.70 3.07 -16.27
N GLU A 57 -10.49 2.11 -15.82
CA GLU A 57 -11.79 1.72 -16.42
C GLU A 57 -12.77 2.89 -16.44
N ARG A 58 -12.89 3.65 -15.35
CA ARG A 58 -13.78 4.81 -15.25
C ARG A 58 -13.35 5.91 -16.22
N VAL A 59 -12.05 6.18 -16.31
CA VAL A 59 -11.48 7.17 -17.23
C VAL A 59 -11.65 6.72 -18.68
N LEU A 60 -11.38 5.46 -19.01
CA LEU A 60 -11.62 4.87 -20.34
C LEU A 60 -13.11 4.96 -20.72
N GLY A 61 -14.02 4.71 -19.78
CA GLY A 61 -15.45 4.87 -19.97
C GLY A 61 -15.84 6.31 -20.30
N TRP A 62 -15.26 7.31 -19.63
CA TRP A 62 -15.47 8.72 -19.96
C TRP A 62 -14.90 9.09 -21.34
N ILE A 63 -13.70 8.63 -21.66
CA ILE A 63 -13.07 8.86 -22.98
C ILE A 63 -13.95 8.26 -24.09
N MET A 64 -14.41 7.02 -23.94
CA MET A 64 -15.29 6.37 -24.92
C MET A 64 -16.64 7.11 -25.07
N LYS A 65 -17.19 7.65 -23.98
CA LYS A 65 -18.44 8.41 -24.01
C LYS A 65 -18.29 9.78 -24.70
N LEU A 66 -17.11 10.39 -24.61
CA LEU A 66 -16.78 11.65 -25.31
C LEU A 66 -16.56 11.44 -26.82
N PHE A 67 -16.11 10.25 -27.23
CA PHE A 67 -15.89 9.88 -28.62
C PHE A 67 -16.75 8.68 -29.03
N PRO A 68 -18.08 8.85 -29.18
CA PRO A 68 -18.99 7.80 -29.63
C PRO A 68 -18.65 7.44 -31.09
N GLY A 69 -17.76 6.45 -31.25
CA GLY A 69 -17.15 6.07 -32.53
C GLY A 69 -15.77 5.43 -32.42
N GLY A 70 -15.14 5.45 -31.23
CA GLY A 70 -13.78 4.93 -31.03
C GLY A 70 -12.74 5.69 -31.87
N PRO A 71 -11.44 5.34 -31.80
CA PRO A 71 -10.47 5.85 -32.77
C PRO A 71 -10.97 5.46 -34.17
N SER A 72 -11.52 6.46 -34.88
CA SER A 72 -12.10 6.32 -36.21
C SER A 72 -11.24 5.38 -37.03
N LYS A 73 -11.81 4.23 -37.38
CA LYS A 73 -11.21 3.17 -38.20
C LYS A 73 -10.61 3.87 -39.41
N ARG A 74 -9.31 4.14 -39.40
CA ARG A 74 -8.59 4.76 -40.51
C ARG A 74 -8.82 3.84 -41.70
N ARG A 75 -9.76 4.21 -42.55
CA ARG A 75 -9.91 3.63 -43.88
C ARG A 75 -8.60 3.96 -44.58
N THR A 76 -7.67 3.03 -44.58
CA THR A 76 -6.61 3.01 -45.57
C THR A 76 -7.33 2.76 -46.89
N ASN A 77 -7.79 3.84 -47.53
CA ASN A 77 -8.11 3.80 -48.95
C ASN A 77 -6.81 3.36 -49.62
N LYS A 78 -6.79 2.11 -50.07
CA LYS A 78 -5.77 1.63 -50.98
C LYS A 78 -5.99 2.46 -52.25
N LEU A 79 -5.05 3.36 -52.55
CA LEU A 79 -4.96 3.99 -53.86
C LEU A 79 -4.52 2.88 -54.83
N LEU A 80 -5.45 2.49 -55.71
CA LEU A 80 -5.15 1.94 -57.03
C LEU A 80 -4.75 3.09 -57.94
#